data_AF-A0AAX2A3P3-F1
#
_entry.id   AF-A0AAX2A3P3-F1
#
_cell.length_a   1.000
_cell.length_b   1.000
_cell.length_c   1.000
_cell.angle_alpha   90.00
_cell.angle_beta   90.00
_cell.angle_gamma   90.00
#
_symmetry.space_group_name_H-M   'P 1'
#
loop_
_entity.id
_entity.type
_entity.pdbx_description
1 polymer ?
#
loop_
_entity_poly.entity_id
_entity_poly.type
_entity_poly.pdbx_seq_one_letter_code
_entity_poly.pdbx_strand_id
1 'polypeptide(L)'
;MIEKKDIRKSDDKGIVTKKDKFIPSKNSKAKIVIVIDDVVSQTHINKILDIGYPITMSFLPPTPMHINSAKIASKLDFYMIHFPLQASSAFKSVEIKTLNIDDTYKKIESRVKELRKIFPNAIYTNNHTGSVFTENYEAMDRLFRALKK
;
A
#
# COMPACT_ATOMS: atom_id res chain seq x y z
N MET A 1 -0.48 30.30 -38.54
CA MET A 1 0.41 30.78 -37.46
C MET A 1 -0.43 30.90 -36.20
N ILE A 2 -0.22 30.02 -35.22
CA ILE A 2 -0.89 30.05 -33.92
C ILE A 2 0.23 30.02 -32.88
N GLU A 3 0.30 31.05 -32.05
CA GLU A 3 1.32 31.25 -31.03
C GLU A 3 1.27 30.16 -29.95
N LYS A 4 2.44 29.60 -29.64
CA LYS A 4 2.63 28.71 -28.50
C LYS A 4 2.62 29.55 -27.23
N LYS A 5 1.68 29.27 -26.33
CA LYS A 5 1.61 29.85 -24.99
C LYS A 5 2.71 29.24 -24.13
N ASP A 6 3.70 30.05 -23.76
CA ASP A 6 4.78 29.68 -22.84
C ASP A 6 4.22 29.34 -21.45
N ILE A 7 4.26 28.05 -21.10
CA ILE A 7 4.01 27.60 -19.73
C ILE A 7 5.30 27.86 -18.96
N ARG A 8 5.33 28.96 -18.20
CA ARG A 8 6.43 29.28 -17.28
C ARG A 8 6.60 28.11 -16.31
N LYS A 9 7.74 27.42 -16.40
CA LYS A 9 8.21 26.50 -15.35
C LYS A 9 8.28 27.30 -14.05
N SER A 10 7.44 26.97 -13.07
CA SER A 10 7.61 27.46 -11.71
C SER A 10 8.94 26.92 -11.18
N ASP A 11 9.85 27.83 -10.83
CA ASP A 11 11.12 27.52 -10.19
C ASP A 11 10.89 26.75 -8.88
N ASP A 12 11.13 25.44 -8.91
CA ASP A 12 11.02 24.50 -7.78
C ASP A 12 12.19 24.66 -6.78
N LYS A 13 12.72 25.88 -6.61
CA LYS A 13 13.90 26.16 -5.77
C LYS A 13 13.56 26.44 -4.30
N GLY A 14 12.34 26.15 -3.86
CA GLY A 14 11.82 26.62 -2.57
C GLY A 14 11.62 25.57 -1.47
N ILE A 15 11.58 24.27 -1.78
CA ILE A 15 11.16 23.26 -0.80
C ILE A 15 12.36 22.42 -0.35
N VAL A 16 13.14 22.94 0.59
CA VAL A 16 14.16 22.14 1.30
C VAL A 16 13.44 21.21 2.27
N THR A 17 13.28 19.96 1.88
CA THR A 17 12.73 18.89 2.70
C THR A 17 13.79 18.36 3.69
N LYS A 18 13.36 17.60 4.70
CA LYS A 18 14.29 16.91 5.62
C LYS A 18 15.25 15.94 4.89
N LYS A 19 14.91 15.48 3.67
CA LYS A 19 15.78 14.65 2.83
C LYS A 19 16.98 15.44 2.29
N ASP A 20 16.79 16.72 1.98
CA ASP A 20 17.83 17.58 1.41
C ASP A 20 18.93 17.96 2.42
N LYS A 21 18.68 17.69 3.71
CA LYS A 21 19.64 17.83 4.82
C LYS A 21 20.17 16.49 5.34
N PHE A 22 19.85 15.38 4.69
CA PHE A 22 20.36 14.08 5.10
C PHE A 22 21.83 13.96 4.70
N ILE A 23 22.72 14.14 5.68
CA ILE A 23 24.14 13.82 5.53
C ILE A 23 24.30 12.37 5.99
N PRO A 24 24.61 11.41 5.10
CA PRO A 24 24.84 10.04 5.50
C PRO A 24 26.00 10.01 6.50
N SER A 25 25.75 9.45 7.68
CA SER A 25 26.81 9.15 8.63
C SER A 25 27.81 8.21 7.94
N LYS A 26 29.11 8.57 7.93
CA LYS A 26 30.18 7.69 7.41
C LYS A 26 30.21 6.31 8.11
N ASN A 27 29.58 6.20 9.28
CA ASN A 27 29.47 4.98 10.07
C ASN A 27 28.10 4.29 9.97
N SER A 28 27.13 4.84 9.23
CA SER A 28 25.84 4.19 9.01
C SER A 28 25.85 3.45 7.67
N LYS A 29 25.79 2.12 7.72
CA LYS A 29 25.54 1.31 6.52
C LYS A 29 24.17 1.64 5.94
N ALA A 30 24.05 1.64 4.61
CA ALA A 30 22.76 1.75 3.94
C ALA A 30 21.81 0.64 4.43
N LYS A 31 20.54 0.97 4.63
CA LYS A 31 19.50 0.01 5.03
C LYS A 31 18.58 -0.26 3.85
N ILE A 32 18.19 -1.53 3.67
CA ILE A 32 17.22 -1.97 2.68
C ILE A 32 16.05 -2.65 3.39
N VAL A 33 14.84 -2.45 2.86
CA VAL A 33 13.63 -3.19 3.24
C VAL A 33 13.07 -3.80 1.96
N ILE A 34 12.72 -5.08 2.04
CA ILE A 34 12.11 -5.82 0.93
C ILE A 34 10.69 -6.19 1.37
N VAL A 35 9.72 -5.85 0.53
CA VAL A 35 8.31 -6.25 0.70
C VAL A 35 7.94 -7.17 -0.45
N ILE A 36 7.29 -8.28 -0.16
CA ILE A 36 6.68 -9.17 -1.16
C ILE A 36 5.16 -9.10 -1.03
N ASP A 37 4.53 -8.71 -2.13
CA ASP A 37 3.08 -8.56 -2.27
C ASP A 37 2.38 -9.87 -2.64
N ASP A 38 1.04 -9.82 -2.67
CA ASP A 38 0.15 -10.91 -3.07
C ASP A 38 0.35 -12.23 -2.29
N VAL A 39 0.73 -12.12 -1.01
CA VAL A 39 0.86 -13.30 -0.14
C VAL A 39 -0.52 -13.78 0.29
N VAL A 40 -0.84 -15.03 -0.06
CA VAL A 40 -2.17 -15.61 0.18
C VAL A 40 -2.16 -17.04 0.73
N SER A 41 -1.01 -17.73 0.67
CA SER A 41 -0.92 -19.17 1.00
C SER A 41 0.28 -19.48 1.90
N GLN A 42 0.19 -20.59 2.65
CA GLN A 42 1.31 -21.09 3.46
C GLN A 42 2.53 -21.43 2.60
N THR A 43 2.31 -21.91 1.37
CA THR A 43 3.39 -22.17 0.41
C THR A 43 4.15 -20.90 0.05
N HIS A 44 3.49 -19.75 -0.08
CA HIS A 44 4.17 -18.46 -0.30
C HIS A 44 5.04 -18.11 0.91
N ILE A 45 4.49 -18.23 2.12
CA ILE A 45 5.23 -17.96 3.36
C ILE A 45 6.51 -18.81 3.42
N ASN A 46 6.39 -20.13 3.22
CA ASN A 46 7.53 -21.03 3.30
C ASN A 46 8.62 -20.65 2.28
N LYS A 47 8.24 -20.41 1.02
CA LYS A 47 9.18 -20.00 -0.02
C LYS A 47 9.87 -18.67 0.27
N ILE A 48 9.15 -17.71 0.87
CA ILE A 48 9.71 -16.41 1.22
C ILE A 48 10.70 -16.56 2.39
N LEU A 49 10.37 -17.38 3.40
CA LEU A 49 11.27 -17.66 4.52
C LEU A 49 12.54 -18.38 4.06
N ASP A 50 12.44 -19.27 3.07
CA ASP A 50 13.58 -20.01 2.49
C ASP A 50 14.59 -19.11 1.75
N ILE A 51 14.25 -17.84 1.45
CA ILE A 51 15.18 -16.87 0.84
C ILE A 51 16.36 -16.54 1.78
N GLY A 52 16.19 -16.72 3.10
CA GLY A 52 17.26 -16.53 4.08
C GLY A 52 17.56 -15.07 4.44
N TYR A 53 16.69 -14.13 4.05
CA TYR A 53 16.79 -12.71 4.41
C TYR A 53 15.50 -12.21 5.08
N PRO A 54 15.57 -11.17 5.93
CA PRO A 54 14.39 -10.53 6.47
C PRO A 54 13.55 -9.89 5.36
N ILE A 55 12.37 -10.46 5.11
CA ILE A 55 11.43 -10.01 4.09
C ILE A 55 10.09 -9.72 4.75
N THR A 56 9.53 -8.56 4.48
CA THR A 56 8.17 -8.20 4.91
C THR A 56 7.15 -8.79 3.94
N MET A 57 6.20 -9.54 4.47
CA MET A 57 5.12 -10.12 3.67
C MET A 57 3.88 -9.22 3.72
N SER A 58 3.28 -8.97 2.56
CA SER A 58 2.09 -8.14 2.39
C SER A 58 0.93 -9.02 1.90
N PHE A 59 -0.07 -9.21 2.75
CA PHE A 59 -1.12 -10.20 2.55
C PHE A 59 -2.39 -9.61 1.95
N LEU A 60 -2.89 -10.22 0.87
CA LEU A 60 -4.22 -9.89 0.37
C LEU A 60 -5.30 -10.33 1.41
N PRO A 61 -6.33 -9.51 1.66
CA PRO A 61 -7.44 -9.85 2.54
C PRO A 61 -8.15 -11.15 2.12
N PRO A 62 -8.72 -11.94 3.04
CA PRO A 62 -9.39 -13.18 2.68
C PRO A 62 -10.52 -12.99 1.65
N THR A 63 -10.54 -13.86 0.65
CA THR A 63 -11.61 -14.05 -0.34
C THR A 63 -11.95 -15.54 -0.41
N PRO A 64 -13.00 -15.97 -1.15
CA PRO A 64 -13.23 -17.39 -1.40
C PRO A 64 -12.02 -18.12 -2.02
N MET A 65 -11.18 -17.43 -2.80
CA MET A 65 -9.97 -18.03 -3.40
C MET A 65 -8.83 -18.21 -2.41
N HIS A 66 -8.76 -17.39 -1.36
CA HIS A 66 -7.71 -17.43 -0.34
C HIS A 66 -8.26 -17.13 1.05
N ILE A 67 -9.17 -18.00 1.51
CA ILE A 67 -9.91 -17.83 2.76
C ILE A 67 -9.01 -17.77 4.00
N ASN A 68 -7.81 -18.35 3.92
CA ASN A 68 -6.90 -18.49 5.04
C ASN A 68 -5.85 -17.38 5.15
N SER A 69 -5.80 -16.39 4.24
CA SER A 69 -4.68 -15.42 4.18
C SER A 69 -4.44 -14.69 5.50
N ALA A 70 -5.50 -14.26 6.19
CA ALA A 70 -5.41 -13.64 7.51
C ALA A 70 -4.99 -14.63 8.61
N LYS A 71 -5.52 -15.85 8.57
CA LYS A 71 -5.18 -16.90 9.55
C LYS A 71 -3.70 -17.27 9.49
N ILE A 72 -3.13 -17.39 8.29
CA ILE A 72 -1.70 -17.70 8.15
C ILE A 72 -0.82 -16.49 8.49
N ALA A 73 -1.23 -15.27 8.15
CA ALA A 73 -0.52 -14.05 8.51
C ALA A 73 -0.42 -13.87 10.03
N SER A 74 -1.45 -14.25 10.78
CA SER A 74 -1.48 -14.15 12.25
C SER A 74 -0.37 -14.92 12.98
N LYS A 75 0.31 -15.85 12.30
CA LYS A 75 1.44 -16.63 12.84
C LYS A 75 2.79 -15.93 12.68
N LEU A 76 2.83 -14.77 12.02
CA LEU A 76 4.04 -13.99 11.78
C LEU A 76 4.10 -12.82 12.77
N ASP A 77 5.31 -12.51 13.23
CA ASP A 77 5.56 -11.36 14.13
C ASP A 77 5.34 -10.01 13.42
N PHE A 78 5.56 -9.97 12.11
CA PHE A 78 5.45 -8.76 11.30
C PHE A 78 4.90 -9.04 9.91
N TYR A 79 3.88 -8.27 9.51
CA TYR A 79 3.30 -8.33 8.18
C TYR A 79 2.54 -7.03 7.85
N MET A 80 2.21 -6.87 6.57
CA MET A 80 1.38 -5.77 6.06
C MET A 80 0.08 -6.32 5.47
N ILE A 81 -0.95 -5.47 5.43
CA ILE A 81 -2.17 -5.75 4.65
C ILE A 81 -1.99 -5.19 3.24
N HIS A 82 -2.08 -6.03 2.22
CA HIS A 82 -2.07 -5.61 0.83
C HIS A 82 -3.49 -5.19 0.40
N PHE A 83 -3.77 -3.91 0.50
CA PHE A 83 -5.09 -3.28 0.47
C PHE A 83 -5.58 -3.08 -0.97
N PRO A 84 -6.66 -3.76 -1.42
CA PRO A 84 -7.21 -3.58 -2.77
C PRO A 84 -7.77 -2.19 -3.03
N LEU A 85 -7.18 -1.47 -4.00
CA LEU A 85 -7.58 -0.12 -4.42
C LEU A 85 -7.82 -0.08 -5.93
N GLN A 86 -8.72 0.80 -6.38
CA GLN A 86 -9.12 0.88 -7.78
C GLN A 86 -7.95 1.17 -8.73
N ALA A 87 -7.76 0.27 -9.70
CA ALA A 87 -6.86 0.45 -10.82
C ALA A 87 -7.59 1.02 -12.04
N SER A 88 -6.83 1.31 -13.10
CA SER A 88 -7.40 1.70 -14.40
C SER A 88 -8.20 0.55 -15.00
N SER A 89 -9.13 0.90 -15.90
CA SER A 89 -9.97 -0.08 -16.62
C SER A 89 -9.19 -1.08 -17.48
N ALA A 90 -7.90 -0.83 -17.73
CA ALA A 90 -7.01 -1.77 -18.41
C ALA A 90 -6.69 -3.00 -17.53
N PHE A 91 -6.78 -2.86 -16.20
CA PHE A 91 -6.55 -3.95 -15.27
C PHE A 91 -7.83 -4.77 -15.08
N LYS A 92 -7.79 -6.05 -15.46
CA LYS A 92 -9.00 -6.91 -15.53
C LYS A 92 -9.27 -7.72 -14.27
N SER A 93 -8.26 -7.95 -13.43
CA SER A 93 -8.33 -8.86 -12.28
C SER A 93 -8.64 -8.11 -10.98
N VAL A 94 -9.81 -7.48 -10.89
CA VAL A 94 -10.18 -6.68 -9.72
C VAL A 94 -10.41 -7.57 -8.51
N GLU A 95 -9.70 -7.29 -7.42
CA GLU A 95 -9.87 -7.96 -6.15
C GLU A 95 -11.23 -7.66 -5.50
N ILE A 96 -11.76 -8.63 -4.77
CA ILE A 96 -13.05 -8.48 -4.08
C ILE A 96 -12.92 -7.40 -2.98
N LYS A 97 -13.95 -6.55 -2.85
CA LYS A 97 -13.97 -5.41 -1.90
C LYS A 97 -12.84 -4.39 -2.14
N THR A 98 -12.44 -4.21 -3.40
CA THR A 98 -11.65 -3.06 -3.85
C THR A 98 -12.37 -1.75 -3.53
N LEU A 99 -11.64 -0.79 -2.95
CA LEU A 99 -12.15 0.57 -2.75
C LEU A 99 -12.02 1.38 -4.04
N ASN A 100 -13.07 2.15 -4.35
CA ASN A 100 -13.13 3.02 -5.52
C ASN A 100 -13.08 4.49 -5.13
N ILE A 101 -12.70 5.36 -6.07
CA ILE A 101 -12.51 6.80 -5.83
C ILE A 101 -13.80 7.54 -5.43
N ASP A 102 -14.95 6.99 -5.84
CA ASP A 102 -16.28 7.51 -5.55
C ASP A 102 -16.85 6.96 -4.22
N ASP A 103 -16.13 6.05 -3.55
CA ASP A 103 -16.56 5.54 -2.25
C ASP A 103 -16.60 6.66 -1.20
N THR A 104 -17.72 6.68 -0.47
CA THR A 104 -17.90 7.61 0.66
C THR A 104 -16.87 7.33 1.76
N TYR A 105 -16.54 8.36 2.54
CA TYR A 105 -15.68 8.19 3.71
C TYR A 105 -16.19 7.09 4.66
N LYS A 106 -17.52 6.98 4.86
CA LYS A 106 -18.12 5.93 5.71
C LYS A 106 -17.80 4.53 5.20
N LYS A 107 -17.84 4.31 3.87
CA LYS A 107 -17.52 3.01 3.26
C LYS A 107 -16.03 2.69 3.40
N ILE A 108 -15.16 3.66 3.11
CA ILE A 108 -13.71 3.53 3.26
C ILE A 108 -13.36 3.22 4.73
N GLU A 109 -13.91 3.97 5.69
CA GLU A 109 -13.67 3.75 7.12
C GLU A 109 -14.17 2.38 7.58
N SER A 110 -15.35 1.95 7.12
CA SER A 110 -15.87 0.62 7.42
C SER A 110 -14.94 -0.48 6.90
N ARG A 111 -14.39 -0.31 5.69
CA ARG A 111 -13.45 -1.27 5.10
C ARG A 111 -12.14 -1.34 5.89
N VAL A 112 -11.59 -0.19 6.30
CA VAL A 112 -10.41 -0.14 7.17
C VAL A 112 -10.67 -0.84 8.51
N LYS A 113 -11.81 -0.55 9.16
CA LYS A 113 -12.21 -1.20 10.42
C LYS A 113 -12.37 -2.71 10.27
N GLU A 114 -12.97 -3.16 9.18
CA GLU A 114 -13.09 -4.59 8.86
C GLU A 114 -11.72 -5.24 8.74
N LEU A 115 -10.81 -4.65 7.96
CA LEU A 115 -9.47 -5.21 7.76
C LEU A 115 -8.66 -5.26 9.06
N ARG A 116 -8.76 -4.26 9.93
CA ARG A 116 -8.12 -4.29 11.25
C ARG A 116 -8.66 -5.39 12.16
N LYS A 117 -9.95 -5.71 12.07
CA LYS A 117 -10.52 -6.85 12.81
C LYS A 117 -10.01 -8.19 12.27
N ILE A 118 -9.87 -8.30 10.96
CA ILE A 118 -9.38 -9.51 10.29
C ILE A 118 -7.87 -9.70 10.54
N PHE A 119 -7.11 -8.61 10.59
CA PHE A 119 -5.66 -8.58 10.79
C PHE A 119 -5.30 -7.77 12.04
N PRO A 120 -5.60 -8.28 13.26
CA PRO A 120 -5.48 -7.50 14.50
C PRO A 120 -4.05 -7.08 14.84
N ASN A 121 -3.04 -7.80 14.33
CA ASN A 121 -1.62 -7.53 14.60
C ASN A 121 -0.96 -6.69 13.49
N ALA A 122 -1.67 -6.36 12.40
CA ALA A 122 -1.12 -5.52 11.33
C ALA A 122 -1.02 -4.07 11.77
N ILE A 123 0.18 -3.51 11.68
CA ILE A 123 0.42 -2.08 11.93
C ILE A 123 0.40 -1.27 10.62
N TYR A 124 0.82 -1.91 9.52
CA TYR A 124 1.05 -1.24 8.24
C TYR A 124 0.20 -1.84 7.11
N THR A 125 -0.06 -1.03 6.09
CA THR A 125 -0.78 -1.41 4.87
C THR A 125 0.04 -1.04 3.64
N ASN A 126 -0.04 -1.85 2.59
CA ASN A 126 0.51 -1.58 1.26
C ASN A 126 -0.65 -1.57 0.25
N ASN A 127 -0.64 -0.75 -0.80
CA ASN A 127 -1.72 -0.78 -1.81
C ASN A 127 -1.56 -1.94 -2.78
N HIS A 128 -2.63 -2.68 -3.04
CA HIS A 128 -2.73 -3.61 -4.17
C HIS A 128 -3.32 -2.87 -5.36
N THR A 129 -2.53 -2.77 -6.43
CA THR A 129 -2.82 -1.95 -7.63
C THR A 129 -3.06 -0.48 -7.27
N GLY A 130 -4.23 0.07 -7.56
CA GLY A 130 -4.61 1.40 -7.09
C GLY A 130 -4.22 2.56 -7.99
N SER A 131 -3.83 2.36 -9.25
CA SER A 131 -3.37 3.45 -10.12
C SER A 131 -4.35 4.63 -10.20
N VAL A 132 -5.65 4.37 -10.29
CA VAL A 132 -6.67 5.42 -10.30
C VAL A 132 -6.93 5.96 -8.89
N PHE A 133 -6.90 5.09 -7.88
CA PHE A 133 -7.17 5.47 -6.50
C PHE A 133 -6.09 6.38 -5.91
N THR A 134 -4.82 6.03 -6.11
CA THR A 134 -3.68 6.75 -5.52
C THR A 134 -3.38 8.08 -6.20
N GLU A 135 -3.81 8.24 -7.46
CA GLU A 135 -3.82 9.52 -8.18
C GLU A 135 -4.93 10.46 -7.69
N ASN A 136 -5.99 9.94 -7.07
CA ASN A 136 -7.12 10.74 -6.62
C ASN A 136 -6.91 11.26 -5.19
N TYR A 137 -6.68 12.58 -5.09
CA TYR A 137 -6.43 13.25 -3.80
C TYR A 137 -7.55 13.03 -2.78
N GLU A 138 -8.82 13.20 -3.19
CA GLU A 138 -9.98 13.09 -2.31
C GLU A 138 -10.15 11.67 -1.74
N ALA A 139 -9.95 10.65 -2.58
CA ALA A 139 -10.01 9.25 -2.18
C ALA A 139 -8.87 8.91 -1.20
N MET A 140 -7.64 9.37 -1.49
CA MET A 140 -6.49 9.16 -0.63
C MET A 140 -6.62 9.88 0.71
N ASP A 141 -7.10 11.12 0.75
CA ASP A 141 -7.34 11.85 2.00
C ASP A 141 -8.36 11.11 2.89
N ARG A 142 -9.47 10.62 2.30
CA ARG A 142 -10.45 9.80 3.03
C ARG A 142 -9.83 8.52 3.58
N LEU A 143 -9.02 7.82 2.78
CA LEU A 143 -8.33 6.60 3.19
C LEU A 143 -7.33 6.87 4.32
N PHE A 144 -6.48 7.90 4.21
CA PHE A 144 -5.53 8.25 5.25
C PHE A 144 -6.22 8.66 6.56
N ARG A 145 -7.31 9.41 6.51
CA ARG A 145 -8.11 9.73 7.70
C ARG A 145 -8.69 8.48 8.37
N ALA A 146 -9.09 7.48 7.58
CA ALA A 146 -9.57 6.21 8.12
C ALA A 146 -8.43 5.36 8.73
N LEU A 147 -7.26 5.33 8.08
CA LEU A 147 -6.06 4.60 8.53
C LEU A 147 -5.36 5.22 9.75
N LYS A 148 -5.61 6.49 10.07
CA LYS A 148 -5.03 7.16 11.25
C LYS A 148 -5.81 6.91 12.55
N LYS A 149 -7.09 6.53 12.46
CA LYS A 149 -7.91 6.18 13.63
C LYS A 149 -7.43 4.91 14.31
#